data_AF-A0A512BRN6-F1
#
_entry.id   AF-A0A512BRN6-F1
#
_cell.length_a   1.000
_cell.length_b   1.000
_cell.length_c   1.000
_cell.angle_alpha   90.00
_cell.angle_beta   90.00
_cell.angle_gamma   90.00
#
_symmetry.space_group_name_H-M   'P 1'
#
loop_
_entity.id
_entity.type
_entity.pdbx_description
1 polymer ?
#
loop_
_entity_poly.entity_id
_entity_poly.type
_entity_poly.pdbx_seq_one_letter_code
_entity_poly.pdbx_strand_id
1 'polypeptide(L)'
;MAETIIDTRATSPLVLTSGNTGIVTATGEIDIASQDFAIDATNATATVNGSVRSLDTAIRLIRSTLNIGSNPEAKVLGGINAINGGVINNGGLIEGSGLTQGTGAVISGRFKPLTVNNTGTILAIDDPLGQGIVFTTPDGSNTPDRRLNVTNSGTIKASQVAISGGHHDDTIINTGHIETSRAYAAISLGNGDDIYDGRNGGTVLGRIYLGAGTDTIYGGSGVDIMDGGSGADVMQGGGGNDTYYVDNQSDNITEHFDAGTDTLVTAVNITSLAENVENLTTFNTAGLTLSGNGLGNAIKGHDGNDVLVGGKGNDTLDGGAGAQDKAQFSGARSNYTVTQAADGTYVIVDNRADEDGRDTLSNVELFEFSNGTLTLAQLLASDTVGGGGGGTVTPVAGKTLVGSKRIDKLAGGEGNDKLYGKAGKDVLTGAGGQDIFVFDTRPNTKTNLDRISDFSVAEDTIWLSDSVFKKLGKGTEASPTKLKKAFFKIGTKAKDKNDYLVYNKKTGVLSYDADGSGAGKAVEIAKLARNLKLTADDFFIV
;
A
#
# COMPACT_ATOMS: atom_id res chain seq x y z
N MET A 1 44.11 34.65 34.39
CA MET A 1 43.06 33.67 34.70
C MET A 1 42.53 34.02 36.07
N ALA A 2 41.32 34.56 36.17
CA ALA A 2 40.68 34.77 37.45
C ALA A 2 39.74 33.58 37.66
N GLU A 3 40.09 32.68 38.58
CA GLU A 3 39.12 31.74 39.15
C GLU A 3 38.17 32.56 40.03
N THR A 4 36.97 32.82 39.53
CA THR A 4 35.89 33.34 40.38
C THR A 4 35.26 32.14 41.07
N ILE A 5 35.68 31.87 42.30
CA ILE A 5 34.98 30.95 43.21
C ILE A 5 33.69 31.66 43.65
N ILE A 6 32.54 31.07 43.35
CA ILE A 6 31.21 31.64 43.65
C ILE A 6 30.73 31.09 44.99
N ASP A 7 30.38 31.99 45.93
CA ASP A 7 29.76 31.63 47.22
C ASP A 7 28.30 31.22 47.02
N THR A 8 27.97 29.99 47.39
CA THR A 8 26.67 29.32 47.22
C THR A 8 25.58 29.78 48.20
N ARG A 9 25.78 30.90 48.92
CA ARG A 9 24.86 31.39 49.97
C ARG A 9 24.38 32.83 49.79
N ALA A 10 24.59 33.44 48.63
CA ALA A 10 24.21 34.85 48.41
C ALA A 10 22.67 35.03 48.26
N THR A 11 22.12 36.00 48.99
CA THR A 11 20.68 36.38 48.97
C THR A 11 20.34 37.42 47.89
N SER A 12 21.10 37.48 46.80
CA SER A 12 20.94 38.44 45.70
C SER A 12 21.13 37.73 44.35
N PRO A 13 20.52 38.21 43.24
CA PRO A 13 20.66 37.58 41.92
C PRO A 13 22.13 37.40 41.56
N LEU A 14 22.56 36.16 41.33
CA LEU A 14 23.91 35.85 40.90
C LEU A 14 24.01 36.09 39.40
N VAL A 15 24.54 37.24 38.99
CA VAL A 15 24.85 37.55 37.59
C VAL A 15 26.34 37.33 37.36
N LEU A 16 26.70 36.29 36.61
CA LEU A 16 28.07 36.09 36.15
C LEU A 16 28.30 36.99 34.94
N THR A 17 28.63 38.25 35.20
CA THR A 17 29.05 39.20 34.16
C THR A 17 30.52 39.00 33.85
N SER A 18 30.83 38.63 32.61
CA SER A 18 32.19 38.80 32.09
C SER A 18 32.20 40.03 31.18
N GLY A 19 33.00 41.04 31.49
CA GLY A 19 33.26 42.09 30.50
C GLY A 19 33.91 41.48 29.25
N ASN A 20 33.26 41.62 28.09
CA ASN A 20 33.67 41.37 26.68
C ASN A 20 34.56 40.16 26.30
N THR A 21 35.15 39.34 27.21
CA THR A 21 36.09 38.25 26.88
C THR A 21 36.22 37.13 27.93
N GLY A 22 35.37 37.01 28.96
CA GLY A 22 35.61 36.05 30.06
C GLY A 22 34.99 34.66 29.85
N ILE A 23 35.75 33.61 30.19
CA ILE A 23 35.25 32.23 30.34
C ILE A 23 34.70 32.09 31.77
N VAL A 24 33.41 31.83 31.91
CA VAL A 24 32.84 31.36 33.18
C VAL A 24 33.05 29.85 33.23
N THR A 25 33.88 29.36 34.15
CA THR A 25 34.12 27.91 34.34
C THR A 25 33.54 27.48 35.68
N ALA A 26 32.54 26.61 35.67
CA ALA A 26 32.11 25.87 36.86
C ALA A 26 32.92 24.57 36.97
N THR A 27 33.68 24.41 38.06
CA THR A 27 34.31 23.13 38.45
C THR A 27 33.70 22.71 39.79
N GLY A 28 33.00 21.56 39.84
CA GLY A 28 32.24 21.11 41.03
C GLY A 28 30.71 21.21 40.90
N GLU A 29 29.99 21.04 42.01
CA GLU A 29 28.52 21.13 42.11
C GLU A 29 28.09 22.56 42.52
N ILE A 30 27.26 23.21 41.70
CA ILE A 30 26.70 24.54 41.96
C ILE A 30 25.17 24.42 42.09
N ASP A 31 24.66 24.58 43.31
CA ASP A 31 23.22 24.63 43.60
C ASP A 31 22.70 26.09 43.59
N ILE A 32 21.75 26.38 42.70
CA ILE A 32 21.13 27.70 42.56
C ILE A 32 19.73 27.64 43.17
N ALA A 33 19.58 28.19 44.38
CA ALA A 33 18.50 27.82 45.28
C ALA A 33 17.25 28.73 45.32
N SER A 34 17.12 29.87 44.60
CA SER A 34 15.82 30.61 44.54
C SER A 34 15.67 31.90 43.71
N GLN A 35 16.66 32.48 43.03
CA GLN A 35 16.43 33.70 42.21
C GLN A 35 17.22 33.73 40.90
N ASP A 36 16.60 34.33 39.85
CA ASP A 36 17.06 34.48 38.45
C ASP A 36 18.58 34.33 38.28
N PHE A 37 19.04 33.12 37.94
CA PHE A 37 20.42 32.91 37.50
C PHE A 37 20.53 33.25 36.01
N ALA A 38 21.12 34.41 35.73
CA ALA A 38 21.40 34.85 34.37
C ALA A 38 22.90 34.76 34.10
N ILE A 39 23.26 33.96 33.10
CA ILE A 39 24.57 34.09 32.44
C ILE A 39 24.41 35.22 31.41
N ASP A 40 24.62 36.47 31.85
CA ASP A 40 24.73 37.61 30.94
C ASP A 40 26.10 37.60 30.27
N ALA A 41 26.24 36.70 29.30
CA ALA A 41 27.42 36.55 28.46
C ALA A 41 27.30 37.39 27.18
N THR A 42 26.94 38.67 27.30
CA THR A 42 27.02 39.59 26.16
C THR A 42 28.44 39.57 25.58
N ASN A 43 28.63 38.90 24.44
CA ASN A 43 29.90 38.66 23.73
C ASN A 43 30.91 37.65 24.38
N ALA A 44 30.48 36.67 25.19
CA ALA A 44 31.42 35.75 25.89
C ALA A 44 31.03 34.26 25.86
N THR A 45 31.97 33.32 25.98
CA THR A 45 31.66 31.87 26.05
C THR A 45 31.53 31.41 27.51
N ALA A 46 30.44 30.74 27.87
CA ALA A 46 30.30 30.07 29.16
C ALA A 46 30.62 28.57 29.02
N THR A 47 31.37 27.99 29.97
CA THR A 47 31.74 26.56 29.95
C THR A 47 31.40 25.89 31.27
N VAL A 48 30.64 24.80 31.22
CA VAL A 48 30.28 23.97 32.37
C VAL A 48 31.07 22.67 32.32
N ASN A 49 32.00 22.48 33.25
CA ASN A 49 32.81 21.26 33.37
C ASN A 49 32.43 20.37 34.57
N GLY A 50 31.57 20.87 35.47
CA GLY A 50 30.99 20.13 36.61
C GLY A 50 29.45 20.10 36.56
N SER A 51 28.80 19.99 37.72
CA SER A 51 27.32 19.94 37.80
C SER A 51 26.74 21.29 38.21
N VAL A 52 25.77 21.80 37.45
CA VAL A 52 25.01 23.02 37.75
C VAL A 52 23.53 22.65 37.90
N ARG A 53 22.93 22.94 39.05
CA ARG A 53 21.52 22.68 39.33
C ARG A 53 20.76 23.99 39.52
N SER A 54 19.67 24.15 38.78
CA SER A 54 18.71 25.24 38.95
C SER A 54 17.33 24.68 39.30
N LEU A 55 16.83 25.06 40.48
CA LEU A 55 15.59 24.50 41.04
C LEU A 55 14.33 25.28 40.63
N ASP A 56 14.45 26.58 40.33
CA ASP A 56 13.29 27.48 40.13
C ASP A 56 13.36 28.38 38.87
N THR A 57 14.51 28.53 38.21
CA THR A 57 14.67 29.47 37.07
C THR A 57 15.50 28.88 35.92
N ALA A 58 15.17 29.17 34.66
CA ALA A 58 16.04 28.74 33.55
C ALA A 58 17.36 29.51 33.53
N ILE A 59 18.44 28.85 33.07
CA ILE A 59 19.68 29.52 32.72
C ILE A 59 19.41 30.41 31.51
N ARG A 60 19.47 31.73 31.68
CA ARG A 60 19.25 32.70 30.60
C ARG A 60 20.56 32.97 29.85
N LEU A 61 20.60 32.71 28.54
CA LEU A 61 21.70 33.04 27.63
C LEU A 61 21.31 34.25 26.78
N ILE A 62 22.04 35.36 26.89
CA ILE A 62 21.63 36.60 26.23
C ILE A 62 22.19 36.75 24.81
N ARG A 63 23.45 36.42 24.45
CA ARG A 63 23.98 36.64 23.06
C ARG A 63 25.16 35.77 22.55
N SER A 64 25.48 34.62 23.13
CA SER A 64 26.78 33.99 22.84
C SER A 64 26.76 32.47 22.71
N THR A 65 27.50 31.75 23.56
CA THR A 65 27.70 30.31 23.47
C THR A 65 27.76 29.70 24.86
N LEU A 66 27.05 28.59 25.05
CA LEU A 66 27.16 27.73 26.23
C LEU A 66 27.76 26.39 25.81
N ASN A 67 28.89 26.03 26.41
CA ASN A 67 29.53 24.72 26.25
C ASN A 67 29.31 23.89 27.52
N ILE A 68 28.82 22.67 27.36
CA ILE A 68 28.73 21.69 28.44
C ILE A 68 29.74 20.58 28.10
N GLY A 69 30.66 20.33 29.02
CA GLY A 69 31.76 19.38 28.82
C GLY A 69 31.28 17.98 28.45
N SER A 70 32.14 17.21 27.78
CA SER A 70 31.83 15.85 27.30
C SER A 70 31.98 14.74 28.35
N ASN A 71 32.39 15.09 29.57
CA ASN A 71 32.50 14.14 30.69
C ASN A 71 31.12 13.94 31.34
N PRO A 72 30.73 12.71 31.73
CA PRO A 72 29.53 12.43 32.53
C PRO A 72 29.29 13.31 33.77
N GLU A 73 30.34 13.90 34.36
CA GLU A 73 30.22 14.83 35.49
C GLU A 73 29.73 16.23 35.11
N ALA A 74 29.84 16.60 33.83
CA ALA A 74 29.32 17.85 33.30
C ALA A 74 27.80 17.74 33.09
N LYS A 75 27.05 18.35 34.02
CA LYS A 75 25.58 18.25 34.04
C LYS A 75 24.96 19.62 34.22
N VAL A 76 23.88 19.87 33.49
CA VAL A 76 22.97 20.98 33.74
C VAL A 76 21.63 20.37 34.13
N LEU A 77 21.21 20.60 35.37
CA LEU A 77 19.92 20.19 35.91
C LEU A 77 19.01 21.42 35.95
N GLY A 78 18.04 21.52 35.05
CA GLY A 78 17.12 22.65 34.86
C GLY A 78 16.91 23.00 33.38
N GLY A 79 16.07 24.01 33.10
CA GLY A 79 15.87 24.54 31.73
C GLY A 79 16.95 25.53 31.30
N ILE A 80 17.15 25.67 29.98
CA ILE A 80 18.06 26.66 29.35
C ILE A 80 17.23 27.53 28.39
N ASN A 81 17.34 28.85 28.52
CA ASN A 81 16.61 29.81 27.68
C ASN A 81 17.56 30.83 27.03
N ALA A 82 17.71 30.74 25.70
CA ALA A 82 18.42 31.71 24.88
C ALA A 82 17.50 32.88 24.49
N ILE A 83 17.69 34.02 25.13
CA ILE A 83 16.82 35.19 24.98
C ILE A 83 17.01 35.86 23.61
N ASN A 84 18.20 35.86 23.03
CA ASN A 84 18.48 36.54 21.75
C ASN A 84 19.23 35.64 20.75
N GLY A 85 18.81 34.37 20.64
CA GLY A 85 19.53 33.34 19.89
C GLY A 85 20.91 33.03 20.50
N GLY A 86 21.45 31.87 20.17
CA GLY A 86 22.70 31.42 20.76
C GLY A 86 23.12 30.04 20.28
N VAL A 87 24.36 29.68 20.60
CA VAL A 87 24.90 28.35 20.33
C VAL A 87 24.95 27.58 21.65
N ILE A 88 24.31 26.42 21.69
CA ILE A 88 24.38 25.48 22.80
C ILE A 88 25.10 24.24 22.32
N ASN A 89 26.29 24.01 22.85
CA ASN A 89 27.07 22.81 22.60
C ASN A 89 26.91 21.87 23.80
N ASN A 90 26.13 20.82 23.63
CA ASN A 90 25.90 19.82 24.67
C ASN A 90 26.80 18.59 24.47
N GLY A 91 27.89 18.50 25.22
CA GLY A 91 28.69 17.28 25.36
C GLY A 91 28.27 16.39 26.52
N GLY A 92 27.56 16.94 27.50
CA GLY A 92 27.25 16.29 28.78
C GLY A 92 25.77 15.93 28.91
N LEU A 93 25.25 15.99 30.13
CA LEU A 93 23.83 15.78 30.40
C LEU A 93 23.12 17.13 30.61
N ILE A 94 22.11 17.40 29.80
CA ILE A 94 21.07 18.38 30.10
C ILE A 94 19.83 17.59 30.52
N GLU A 95 19.39 17.79 31.74
CA GLU A 95 18.18 17.19 32.32
C GLU A 95 17.46 18.32 33.05
N GLY A 96 16.14 18.30 33.21
CA GLY A 96 15.46 19.51 33.68
C GLY A 96 14.18 19.29 34.47
N SER A 97 14.02 20.19 35.43
CA SER A 97 12.77 20.60 36.07
C SER A 97 12.71 22.14 36.05
N GLY A 98 11.84 22.74 35.21
CA GLY A 98 11.33 24.11 35.42
C GLY A 98 11.35 25.10 34.23
N LEU A 99 10.26 25.89 34.13
CA LEU A 99 10.28 27.33 33.87
C LEU A 99 9.15 28.13 34.56
N THR A 100 7.99 27.53 34.84
CA THR A 100 7.03 27.91 35.91
C THR A 100 5.95 26.82 35.97
N GLN A 101 5.91 26.07 37.08
CA GLN A 101 5.01 24.94 37.35
C GLN A 101 4.96 23.82 36.30
N GLY A 102 5.87 22.85 36.44
CA GLY A 102 5.74 21.51 35.86
C GLY A 102 6.11 21.38 34.37
N THR A 103 7.39 21.52 34.00
CA THR A 103 7.89 21.02 32.71
C THR A 103 9.36 20.55 32.74
N GLY A 104 9.69 19.50 31.97
CA GLY A 104 11.03 18.89 31.79
C GLY A 104 12.15 19.79 31.20
N ALA A 105 13.28 19.21 30.77
CA ALA A 105 14.42 19.94 30.19
C ALA A 105 14.05 20.66 28.89
N VAL A 106 13.83 21.98 28.97
CA VAL A 106 13.57 22.81 27.78
C VAL A 106 14.82 23.59 27.40
N ILE A 107 15.31 23.40 26.17
CA ILE A 107 16.25 24.32 25.50
C ILE A 107 15.43 25.24 24.60
N SER A 108 15.42 26.54 24.88
CA SER A 108 14.57 27.49 24.16
C SER A 108 15.29 28.67 23.54
N GLY A 109 14.71 29.21 22.45
CA GLY A 109 15.14 30.42 21.75
C GLY A 109 13.97 31.38 21.54
N ARG A 110 14.19 32.71 21.63
CA ARG A 110 13.12 33.73 21.47
C ARG A 110 13.20 34.65 20.25
N PHE A 111 14.36 35.24 19.94
CA PHE A 111 14.43 36.40 19.02
C PHE A 111 15.42 36.29 17.85
N LYS A 112 16.28 35.26 17.80
CA LYS A 112 17.29 35.04 16.75
C LYS A 112 17.49 33.53 16.55
N PRO A 113 18.25 33.10 15.51
CA PRO A 113 18.48 31.69 15.29
C PRO A 113 19.08 31.00 16.51
N LEU A 114 18.58 29.80 16.79
CA LEU A 114 19.07 28.92 17.84
C LEU A 114 19.84 27.79 17.20
N THR A 115 21.10 27.59 17.60
CA THR A 115 21.90 26.44 17.17
C THR A 115 22.13 25.52 18.35
N VAL A 116 21.75 24.27 18.21
CA VAL A 116 21.99 23.21 19.20
C VAL A 116 22.85 22.13 18.58
N ASN A 117 24.06 21.96 19.12
CA ASN A 117 24.95 20.87 18.76
C ASN A 117 24.94 19.85 19.90
N ASN A 118 24.16 18.79 19.75
CA ASN A 118 24.02 17.74 20.75
C ASN A 118 24.92 16.55 20.42
N THR A 119 25.88 16.28 21.29
CA THR A 119 26.74 15.09 21.28
C THR A 119 26.56 14.27 22.57
N GLY A 120 25.93 14.85 23.59
CA GLY A 120 25.61 14.22 24.87
C GLY A 120 24.15 13.77 24.97
N THR A 121 23.54 13.97 26.14
CA THR A 121 22.13 13.60 26.39
C THR A 121 21.31 14.84 26.76
N ILE A 122 20.15 14.98 26.13
CA ILE A 122 19.09 15.93 26.51
C ILE A 122 17.89 15.10 26.97
N LEU A 123 17.48 15.26 28.23
CA LEU A 123 16.46 14.44 28.88
C LEU A 123 15.32 15.30 29.45
N ALA A 124 14.16 15.24 28.81
CA ALA A 124 12.94 15.94 29.21
C ALA A 124 11.81 14.95 29.56
N ILE A 125 11.99 14.21 30.66
CA ILE A 125 11.02 13.22 31.17
C ILE A 125 10.26 13.83 32.37
N ASP A 126 9.05 13.36 32.65
CA ASP A 126 8.26 13.61 33.88
C ASP A 126 7.42 14.91 34.01
N ASP A 127 6.71 15.39 32.97
CA ASP A 127 5.69 16.46 33.14
C ASP A 127 4.56 16.50 32.08
N PRO A 128 3.45 17.26 32.27
CA PRO A 128 2.32 17.32 31.35
C PRO A 128 2.60 18.13 30.08
N LEU A 129 3.74 18.81 29.93
CA LEU A 129 4.22 19.28 28.61
C LEU A 129 5.44 18.49 28.12
N GLY A 130 6.38 18.14 29.01
CA GLY A 130 7.56 17.30 28.78
C GLY A 130 8.16 17.33 27.36
N GLN A 131 8.61 18.52 26.95
CA GLN A 131 9.26 18.81 25.66
C GLN A 131 10.77 19.02 25.85
N GLY A 132 11.58 18.67 24.83
CA GLY A 132 13.05 18.74 24.87
C GLY A 132 13.65 20.06 24.36
N ILE A 133 13.82 20.18 23.06
CA ILE A 133 14.27 21.40 22.38
C ILE A 133 13.04 22.10 21.83
N VAL A 134 12.86 23.38 22.14
CA VAL A 134 11.66 24.13 21.73
C VAL A 134 12.07 25.53 21.28
N PHE A 135 11.88 25.86 20.02
CA PHE A 135 11.92 27.25 19.62
C PHE A 135 10.60 27.94 19.98
N THR A 136 10.64 28.97 20.84
CA THR A 136 9.42 29.65 21.30
C THR A 136 9.33 31.03 20.66
N THR A 137 8.32 31.27 19.85
CA THR A 137 8.00 32.64 19.41
C THR A 137 6.89 33.24 20.28
N PRO A 138 7.03 34.48 20.78
CA PRO A 138 5.95 35.14 21.53
C PRO A 138 4.75 35.59 20.68
N ASP A 139 4.88 35.65 19.36
CA ASP A 139 4.03 36.50 18.51
C ASP A 139 3.52 35.86 17.21
N GLY A 140 3.90 34.62 16.89
CA GLY A 140 3.46 33.93 15.67
C GLY A 140 3.77 34.68 14.36
N SER A 141 4.83 35.50 14.34
CA SER A 141 5.07 36.47 13.25
C SER A 141 6.23 36.11 12.32
N ASN A 142 6.02 36.31 11.01
CA ASN A 142 6.99 36.16 9.91
C ASN A 142 8.05 37.29 9.90
N THR A 143 8.90 37.39 10.92
CA THR A 143 10.02 38.37 10.96
C THR A 143 11.37 37.72 10.58
N PRO A 144 12.37 38.45 10.04
CA PRO A 144 13.24 37.91 8.98
C PRO A 144 14.36 36.90 9.31
N ASP A 145 14.58 36.42 10.55
CA ASP A 145 15.63 35.41 10.79
C ASP A 145 15.48 34.73 12.17
N ARG A 146 14.64 33.70 12.26
CA ARG A 146 14.34 32.96 13.51
C ARG A 146 14.38 31.44 13.34
N ARG A 147 15.43 30.94 12.66
CA ARG A 147 15.63 29.50 12.38
C ARG A 147 16.17 28.69 13.58
N LEU A 148 15.74 27.45 13.70
CA LEU A 148 16.27 26.42 14.58
C LEU A 148 17.19 25.50 13.77
N ASN A 149 18.45 25.42 14.17
CA ASN A 149 19.43 24.48 13.60
C ASN A 149 19.84 23.48 14.68
N VAL A 150 19.54 22.20 14.48
CA VAL A 150 19.92 21.12 15.39
C VAL A 150 20.85 20.16 14.68
N THR A 151 22.04 19.93 15.22
CA THR A 151 22.87 18.77 14.87
C THR A 151 22.88 17.83 16.06
N ASN A 152 22.33 16.63 15.88
CA ASN A 152 22.26 15.60 16.91
C ASN A 152 23.11 14.39 16.52
N SER A 153 24.08 14.04 17.36
CA SER A 153 24.79 12.75 17.35
C SER A 153 24.68 12.02 18.69
N GLY A 154 24.07 12.67 19.68
CA GLY A 154 23.80 12.13 20.99
C GLY A 154 22.37 11.60 21.10
N THR A 155 21.79 11.74 22.30
CA THR A 155 20.42 11.32 22.61
C THR A 155 19.56 12.51 22.99
N ILE A 156 18.35 12.59 22.44
CA ILE A 156 17.30 13.53 22.86
C ILE A 156 16.07 12.69 23.21
N LYS A 157 15.65 12.72 24.48
CA LYS A 157 14.48 11.99 24.96
C LYS A 157 13.49 12.96 25.57
N ALA A 158 12.24 12.89 25.17
CA ALA A 158 11.17 13.73 25.72
C ALA A 158 9.89 12.91 25.94
N SER A 159 8.98 13.36 26.80
CA SER A 159 7.72 12.65 27.00
C SER A 159 6.65 12.95 25.93
N GLN A 160 6.77 14.08 25.20
CA GLN A 160 5.81 14.50 24.17
C GLN A 160 6.49 14.87 22.85
N VAL A 161 7.19 16.01 22.81
CA VAL A 161 7.86 16.53 21.61
C VAL A 161 9.33 16.72 21.94
N ALA A 162 10.21 16.01 21.24
CA ALA A 162 11.65 16.10 21.47
C ALA A 162 12.24 17.36 20.85
N ILE A 163 11.78 17.76 19.67
CA ILE A 163 12.21 18.99 19.00
C ILE A 163 10.98 19.71 18.42
N SER A 164 10.82 20.98 18.78
CA SER A 164 9.78 21.86 18.25
C SER A 164 10.40 23.11 17.62
N GLY A 165 10.02 23.39 16.38
CA GLY A 165 10.49 24.51 15.57
C GLY A 165 9.58 25.75 15.62
N GLY A 166 9.85 26.70 14.71
CA GLY A 166 9.23 28.01 14.62
C GLY A 166 8.31 28.22 13.41
N HIS A 167 8.44 29.38 12.77
CA HIS A 167 7.69 29.76 11.55
C HIS A 167 8.64 30.03 10.38
N HIS A 168 9.82 29.42 10.40
CA HIS A 168 10.93 29.64 9.48
C HIS A 168 11.61 28.33 9.17
N ASP A 169 12.35 28.30 8.05
CA ASP A 169 13.14 27.16 7.61
C ASP A 169 14.08 26.64 8.70
N ASP A 170 13.67 25.58 9.35
CA ASP A 170 14.36 24.88 10.41
C ASP A 170 15.11 23.68 9.83
N THR A 171 16.22 23.29 10.45
CA THR A 171 17.04 22.19 9.97
C THR A 171 17.48 21.29 11.12
N ILE A 172 17.17 20.00 10.99
CA ILE A 172 17.63 18.95 11.89
C ILE A 172 18.50 17.98 11.10
N ILE A 173 19.76 17.85 11.52
CA ILE A 173 20.66 16.79 11.07
C ILE A 173 20.80 15.80 12.22
N ASN A 174 20.27 14.60 12.05
CA ASN A 174 20.25 13.56 13.06
C ASN A 174 21.12 12.37 12.65
N THR A 175 22.10 12.07 13.48
CA THR A 175 22.99 10.90 13.41
C THR A 175 22.96 10.10 14.72
N GLY A 176 22.16 10.57 15.67
CA GLY A 176 21.99 9.98 16.99
C GLY A 176 20.60 9.42 17.17
N HIS A 177 20.07 9.56 18.40
CA HIS A 177 18.78 9.00 18.78
C HIS A 177 17.84 10.08 19.29
N ILE A 178 16.61 10.08 18.79
CA ILE A 178 15.51 10.92 19.25
C ILE A 178 14.36 10.00 19.62
N GLU A 179 13.77 10.16 20.81
CA GLU A 179 12.67 9.30 21.26
C GLU A 179 11.63 10.11 22.04
N THR A 180 10.36 9.79 21.79
CA THR A 180 9.25 10.23 22.63
C THR A 180 8.42 9.09 23.18
N SER A 181 7.94 9.24 24.43
CA SER A 181 7.19 8.18 25.13
C SER A 181 5.67 8.24 24.94
N ARG A 182 5.15 9.23 24.20
CA ARG A 182 3.72 9.40 23.91
C ARG A 182 3.50 9.57 22.40
N ALA A 183 2.30 9.27 21.93
CA ALA A 183 1.90 9.27 20.52
C ALA A 183 1.77 10.68 19.88
N TYR A 184 2.64 11.62 20.23
CA TYR A 184 2.77 12.90 19.55
C TYR A 184 3.94 12.85 18.56
N ALA A 185 4.05 13.86 17.70
CA ALA A 185 5.21 14.01 16.83
C ALA A 185 6.48 14.20 17.68
N ALA A 186 7.47 13.35 17.47
CA ALA A 186 8.77 13.47 18.12
C ALA A 186 9.48 14.76 17.67
N ILE A 187 9.27 15.12 16.41
CA ILE A 187 9.74 16.35 15.78
C ILE A 187 8.52 17.09 15.22
N SER A 188 8.41 18.39 15.48
CA SER A 188 7.34 19.27 14.99
C SER A 188 7.92 20.65 14.64
N LEU A 189 8.19 20.94 13.37
CA LEU A 189 8.95 22.15 12.99
C LEU A 189 8.08 23.41 12.73
N GLY A 190 6.82 23.26 12.36
CA GLY A 190 5.89 24.38 12.31
C GLY A 190 5.73 24.92 10.89
N ASN A 191 5.89 26.23 10.67
CA ASN A 191 5.88 26.75 9.30
C ASN A 191 7.32 26.97 8.82
N GLY A 192 7.53 27.00 7.51
CA GLY A 192 8.85 27.20 6.90
C GLY A 192 9.17 26.07 5.94
N ASP A 193 10.15 26.25 5.07
CA ASP A 193 10.62 25.15 4.21
C ASP A 193 11.68 24.36 5.01
N ASP A 194 11.22 23.35 5.73
CA ASP A 194 11.98 22.67 6.78
C ASP A 194 12.72 21.43 6.27
N ILE A 195 13.80 21.07 6.96
CA ILE A 195 14.64 19.91 6.60
C ILE A 195 14.86 19.00 7.82
N TYR A 196 14.54 17.73 7.66
CA TYR A 196 15.05 16.64 8.50
C TYR A 196 15.97 15.72 7.69
N ASP A 197 17.18 15.46 8.20
CA ASP A 197 18.13 14.51 7.60
C ASP A 197 18.63 13.49 8.64
N GLY A 198 18.12 12.26 8.54
CA GLY A 198 18.48 11.09 9.35
C GLY A 198 19.42 10.09 8.67
N ARG A 199 19.90 10.35 7.44
CA ARG A 199 20.59 9.36 6.58
C ARG A 199 21.86 8.74 7.16
N ASN A 200 22.49 9.38 8.13
CA ASN A 200 23.75 8.93 8.72
C ASN A 200 23.53 8.17 10.04
N GLY A 201 22.53 7.27 10.08
CA GLY A 201 22.21 6.43 11.23
C GLY A 201 21.37 7.13 12.31
N GLY A 202 20.72 8.24 11.97
CA GLY A 202 19.76 8.89 12.84
C GLY A 202 18.54 7.99 13.06
N THR A 203 18.05 7.92 14.29
CA THR A 203 16.82 7.20 14.61
C THR A 203 15.84 8.13 15.31
N VAL A 204 14.55 7.98 14.97
CA VAL A 204 13.44 8.69 15.62
C VAL A 204 12.40 7.67 16.05
N LEU A 205 12.21 7.52 17.36
CA LEU A 205 11.05 6.78 17.89
C LEU A 205 9.90 7.77 18.08
N GLY A 206 9.07 7.86 17.04
CA GLY A 206 7.92 8.76 16.95
C GLY A 206 7.77 9.35 15.55
N ARG A 207 6.79 10.22 15.36
CA ARG A 207 6.53 10.85 14.05
C ARG A 207 7.43 12.07 13.82
N ILE A 208 7.96 12.20 12.61
CA ILE A 208 8.63 13.38 12.07
C ILE A 208 7.56 14.21 11.36
N TYR A 209 7.15 15.33 11.97
CA TYR A 209 6.18 16.26 11.40
C TYR A 209 6.85 17.59 11.09
N LEU A 210 6.89 18.02 9.84
CA LEU A 210 7.58 19.27 9.46
C LEU A 210 6.64 20.46 9.50
N GLY A 211 5.46 20.37 8.89
CA GLY A 211 4.33 21.23 9.20
C GLY A 211 3.77 21.94 7.99
N ALA A 212 4.12 23.20 7.75
CA ALA A 212 3.60 23.97 6.63
C ALA A 212 4.74 24.62 5.85
N GLY A 213 4.90 24.25 4.58
CA GLY A 213 6.04 24.68 3.79
C GLY A 213 6.24 23.83 2.57
N THR A 214 7.41 23.88 1.95
CA THR A 214 7.90 22.86 1.04
C THR A 214 9.04 22.15 1.74
N ASP A 215 8.72 21.02 2.35
CA ASP A 215 9.56 20.37 3.33
C ASP A 215 10.35 19.20 2.73
N THR A 216 11.46 18.84 3.38
CA THR A 216 12.28 17.68 2.98
C THR A 216 12.61 16.79 4.16
N ILE A 217 12.20 15.52 4.05
CA ILE A 217 12.48 14.48 5.04
C ILE A 217 13.35 13.39 4.40
N TYR A 218 14.49 13.12 5.01
CA TYR A 218 15.26 11.90 4.80
C TYR A 218 15.26 11.06 6.08
N GLY A 219 14.45 10.00 6.14
CA GLY A 219 14.32 9.09 7.31
C GLY A 219 15.64 8.41 7.65
N GLY A 220 16.24 7.73 6.66
CA GLY A 220 17.54 7.10 6.76
C GLY A 220 17.42 5.58 6.83
N SER A 221 17.74 5.00 7.98
CA SER A 221 17.56 3.57 8.22
C SER A 221 16.80 3.40 9.52
N GLY A 222 15.87 2.47 9.60
CA GLY A 222 15.00 2.29 10.75
C GLY A 222 13.54 2.18 10.32
N VAL A 223 12.64 2.38 11.28
CA VAL A 223 11.21 2.49 11.00
C VAL A 223 10.87 3.95 11.21
N ASP A 224 10.68 4.68 10.12
CA ASP A 224 10.42 6.11 10.12
C ASP A 224 8.95 6.40 9.84
N ILE A 225 8.36 7.31 10.62
CA ILE A 225 7.00 7.80 10.40
C ILE A 225 7.10 9.26 10.00
N MET A 226 6.86 9.54 8.73
CA MET A 226 7.13 10.83 8.09
C MET A 226 5.84 11.53 7.70
N ASP A 227 5.76 12.83 8.00
CA ASP A 227 4.70 13.73 7.61
C ASP A 227 5.29 15.10 7.29
N GLY A 228 5.34 15.45 6.00
CA GLY A 228 5.70 16.80 5.57
C GLY A 228 4.68 17.82 6.06
N GLY A 229 3.41 17.42 6.14
CA GLY A 229 2.30 18.31 6.44
C GLY A 229 1.82 19.03 5.18
N SER A 230 1.35 20.26 5.34
CA SER A 230 0.81 21.01 4.20
C SER A 230 1.94 21.56 3.36
N GLY A 231 2.01 21.14 2.10
CA GLY A 231 3.17 21.51 1.30
C GLY A 231 3.25 20.77 0.00
N ALA A 232 4.35 20.94 -0.73
CA ALA A 232 4.69 20.02 -1.80
C ALA A 232 5.99 19.33 -1.39
N ASP A 233 5.86 18.32 -0.54
CA ASP A 233 6.97 17.86 0.28
C ASP A 233 7.75 16.73 -0.38
N VAL A 234 9.02 16.57 0.00
CA VAL A 234 9.86 15.46 -0.45
C VAL A 234 10.13 14.56 0.74
N MET A 235 9.75 13.28 0.63
CA MET A 235 9.95 12.30 1.67
C MET A 235 10.69 11.07 1.13
N GLN A 236 11.76 10.67 1.80
CA GLN A 236 12.55 9.48 1.50
C GLN A 236 12.82 8.72 2.80
N GLY A 237 12.26 7.52 2.94
CA GLY A 237 12.31 6.66 4.13
C GLY A 237 13.64 5.95 4.22
N GLY A 238 13.97 5.15 3.21
CA GLY A 238 15.32 4.69 2.96
C GLY A 238 15.53 3.21 3.25
N GLY A 239 15.37 2.74 4.47
CA GLY A 239 15.57 1.32 4.77
C GLY A 239 14.94 0.90 6.08
N GLY A 240 14.15 -0.16 6.06
CA GLY A 240 13.23 -0.58 7.09
C GLY A 240 11.79 -0.32 6.64
N ASN A 241 10.81 -0.48 7.53
CA ASN A 241 9.39 -0.39 7.17
C ASN A 241 8.86 0.99 7.51
N ASP A 242 8.79 1.86 6.52
CA ASP A 242 8.52 3.27 6.68
C ASP A 242 7.04 3.61 6.44
N THR A 243 6.58 4.71 7.03
CA THR A 243 5.20 5.20 6.88
C THR A 243 5.21 6.66 6.44
N TYR A 244 4.55 6.92 5.31
CA TYR A 244 4.41 8.25 4.71
C TYR A 244 2.99 8.77 4.88
N TYR A 245 2.85 9.97 5.41
CA TYR A 245 1.59 10.70 5.39
C TYR A 245 1.56 11.68 4.23
N VAL A 246 0.54 11.58 3.38
CA VAL A 246 0.37 12.42 2.19
C VAL A 246 -0.92 13.20 2.30
N ASP A 247 -0.82 14.52 2.33
CA ASP A 247 -1.98 15.42 2.33
C ASP A 247 -2.04 16.35 1.11
N ASN A 248 -0.99 16.36 0.30
CA ASN A 248 -0.95 17.07 -0.97
C ASN A 248 -0.60 16.15 -2.14
N GLN A 249 -1.29 16.31 -3.27
CA GLN A 249 -1.01 15.56 -4.50
C GLN A 249 0.37 15.86 -5.10
N SER A 250 1.01 16.95 -4.66
CA SER A 250 2.35 17.36 -5.10
C SER A 250 3.46 16.79 -4.20
N ASP A 251 3.12 16.05 -3.14
CA ASP A 251 4.11 15.36 -2.32
C ASP A 251 4.80 14.27 -3.15
N ASN A 252 6.11 14.16 -2.96
CA ASN A 252 6.98 13.26 -3.69
C ASN A 252 7.64 12.26 -2.74
N ILE A 253 7.27 11.00 -2.88
CA ILE A 253 7.82 9.89 -2.11
C ILE A 253 8.85 9.15 -2.97
N THR A 254 10.02 8.91 -2.39
CA THR A 254 11.07 8.08 -3.00
C THR A 254 11.42 6.93 -2.07
N GLU A 255 11.17 5.70 -2.52
CA GLU A 255 11.59 4.49 -1.82
C GLU A 255 12.64 3.68 -2.56
N HIS A 256 13.47 2.97 -1.79
CA HIS A 256 14.50 2.09 -2.33
C HIS A 256 13.98 0.67 -2.54
N PHE A 257 14.54 -0.02 -3.55
CA PHE A 257 14.23 -1.43 -3.80
C PHE A 257 14.72 -2.32 -2.64
N ASP A 258 13.90 -3.31 -2.25
CA ASP A 258 14.17 -4.25 -1.14
C ASP A 258 14.49 -3.55 0.21
N ALA A 259 13.93 -2.36 0.44
CA ALA A 259 14.17 -1.56 1.64
C ALA A 259 13.33 -1.99 2.85
N GLY A 260 12.15 -2.58 2.63
CA GLY A 260 11.25 -2.98 3.70
C GLY A 260 9.87 -3.31 3.18
N THR A 261 8.86 -3.02 3.99
CA THR A 261 7.44 -3.09 3.61
C THR A 261 6.80 -1.79 4.05
N ASP A 262 6.60 -0.90 3.09
CA ASP A 262 6.33 0.51 3.33
C ASP A 262 4.85 0.83 3.18
N THR A 263 4.41 1.89 3.85
CA THR A 263 2.99 2.28 3.89
C THR A 263 2.81 3.75 3.54
N LEU A 264 1.97 4.03 2.54
CA LEU A 264 1.46 5.36 2.26
C LEU A 264 0.07 5.50 2.89
N VAL A 265 -0.06 6.48 3.78
CA VAL A 265 -1.29 6.91 4.43
C VAL A 265 -1.74 8.24 3.84
N THR A 266 -2.83 8.26 3.08
CA THR A 266 -3.25 9.46 2.33
C THR A 266 -4.51 10.12 2.87
N ALA A 267 -4.62 11.44 2.68
CA ALA A 267 -5.86 12.20 2.77
C ALA A 267 -6.37 12.68 1.39
N VAL A 268 -5.63 12.42 0.31
CA VAL A 268 -5.92 12.86 -1.05
C VAL A 268 -5.90 11.71 -2.06
N ASN A 269 -6.41 11.95 -3.26
CA ASN A 269 -6.35 10.96 -4.33
C ASN A 269 -4.89 10.59 -4.67
N ILE A 270 -4.63 9.29 -4.76
CA ILE A 270 -3.37 8.72 -5.25
C ILE A 270 -3.66 8.07 -6.59
N THR A 271 -3.20 8.71 -7.67
CA THR A 271 -3.39 8.21 -9.05
C THR A 271 -2.23 7.32 -9.52
N SER A 272 -1.11 7.34 -8.80
CA SER A 272 0.02 6.44 -8.97
C SER A 272 0.74 6.34 -7.63
N LEU A 273 0.76 5.16 -7.03
CA LEU A 273 1.58 4.91 -5.85
C LEU A 273 3.06 5.01 -6.22
N ALA A 274 3.90 5.54 -5.32
CA ALA A 274 5.34 5.58 -5.51
C ALA A 274 5.91 4.16 -5.73
N GLU A 275 6.96 4.05 -6.53
CA GLU A 275 7.65 2.75 -6.71
C GLU A 275 8.18 2.24 -5.37
N ASN A 276 8.22 0.91 -5.20
CA ASN A 276 8.71 0.24 -3.98
C ASN A 276 7.90 0.53 -2.70
N VAL A 277 6.68 1.06 -2.82
CA VAL A 277 5.73 1.11 -1.69
C VAL A 277 4.70 0.00 -1.84
N GLU A 278 4.51 -0.82 -0.80
CA GLU A 278 3.65 -2.00 -0.84
C GLU A 278 2.22 -1.72 -0.35
N ASN A 279 2.04 -0.84 0.64
CA ASN A 279 0.73 -0.63 1.27
C ASN A 279 0.21 0.79 1.00
N LEU A 280 -1.06 0.90 0.64
CA LEU A 280 -1.77 2.16 0.46
C LEU A 280 -3.05 2.16 1.30
N THR A 281 -3.22 3.15 2.15
CA THR A 281 -4.42 3.28 3.00
C THR A 281 -4.81 4.74 3.12
N THR A 282 -6.08 5.00 3.41
CA THR A 282 -6.59 6.34 3.71
C THR A 282 -7.17 6.41 5.11
N PHE A 283 -7.15 7.60 5.70
CA PHE A 283 -7.93 7.95 6.90
C PHE A 283 -8.98 9.03 6.61
N ASN A 284 -9.05 9.50 5.36
CA ASN A 284 -10.10 10.39 4.93
C ASN A 284 -11.44 9.64 4.92
N THR A 285 -12.50 10.30 5.37
CA THR A 285 -13.87 9.74 5.39
C THR A 285 -14.63 10.02 4.09
N ALA A 286 -14.05 10.81 3.18
CA ALA A 286 -14.56 11.02 1.84
C ALA A 286 -13.93 10.00 0.88
N GLY A 287 -14.72 9.56 -0.11
CA GLY A 287 -14.22 8.63 -1.12
C GLY A 287 -13.05 9.22 -1.92
N LEU A 288 -12.00 8.43 -2.10
CA LEU A 288 -10.78 8.75 -2.83
C LEU A 288 -10.56 7.78 -3.98
N THR A 289 -9.71 8.20 -4.93
CA THR A 289 -9.08 7.27 -5.88
C THR A 289 -7.75 6.81 -5.29
N LEU A 290 -7.58 5.50 -5.14
CA LEU A 290 -6.41 4.85 -4.57
C LEU A 290 -5.85 3.86 -5.59
N SER A 291 -4.79 4.26 -6.26
CA SER A 291 -4.12 3.47 -7.31
C SER A 291 -2.78 2.94 -6.82
N GLY A 292 -2.56 1.63 -6.93
CA GLY A 292 -1.29 0.98 -6.67
C GLY A 292 -0.24 1.24 -7.75
N ASN A 293 0.82 0.44 -7.73
CA ASN A 293 1.94 0.48 -8.65
C ASN A 293 2.07 -0.86 -9.41
N GLY A 294 3.31 -1.31 -9.69
CA GLY A 294 3.56 -2.58 -10.40
C GLY A 294 3.86 -3.78 -9.49
N LEU A 295 3.75 -3.60 -8.17
CA LEU A 295 4.01 -4.61 -7.13
C LEU A 295 2.70 -5.27 -6.70
N GLY A 296 2.77 -6.27 -5.82
CA GLY A 296 1.56 -6.76 -5.14
C GLY A 296 1.20 -5.83 -3.98
N ASN A 297 0.30 -4.88 -4.22
CA ASN A 297 -0.10 -3.87 -3.27
C ASN A 297 -1.26 -4.31 -2.38
N ALA A 298 -1.25 -3.84 -1.12
CA ALA A 298 -2.40 -3.92 -0.23
C ALA A 298 -3.05 -2.54 -0.11
N ILE A 299 -4.24 -2.37 -0.69
CA ILE A 299 -4.98 -1.11 -0.78
C ILE A 299 -6.23 -1.17 0.09
N LYS A 300 -6.40 -0.20 1.00
CA LYS A 300 -7.57 -0.09 1.90
C LYS A 300 -8.26 1.28 1.81
N GLY A 301 -9.53 1.28 1.42
CA GLY A 301 -10.39 2.47 1.27
C GLY A 301 -10.95 3.01 2.59
N HIS A 302 -11.13 2.17 3.61
CA HIS A 302 -11.75 2.57 4.88
C HIS A 302 -13.15 3.16 4.71
N ASP A 303 -13.39 4.44 4.99
CA ASP A 303 -14.74 5.05 4.92
C ASP A 303 -14.83 5.87 3.62
N GLY A 304 -15.90 5.72 2.83
CA GLY A 304 -16.04 6.51 1.62
C GLY A 304 -16.86 5.80 0.55
N ASN A 305 -16.78 6.28 -0.68
CA ASN A 305 -17.04 5.43 -1.85
C ASN A 305 -15.79 5.55 -2.71
N ASP A 306 -14.88 4.61 -2.56
CA ASP A 306 -13.53 4.68 -3.10
C ASP A 306 -13.44 4.09 -4.50
N VAL A 307 -12.45 4.55 -5.26
CA VAL A 307 -12.04 3.94 -6.53
C VAL A 307 -10.69 3.28 -6.32
N LEU A 308 -10.65 1.95 -6.36
CA LEU A 308 -9.46 1.15 -6.15
C LEU A 308 -8.92 0.66 -7.48
N VAL A 309 -7.65 0.95 -7.77
CA VAL A 309 -6.93 0.43 -8.94
C VAL A 309 -5.73 -0.33 -8.41
N GLY A 310 -5.69 -1.66 -8.58
CA GLY A 310 -4.52 -2.46 -8.15
C GLY A 310 -3.26 -2.08 -8.93
N GLY A 311 -3.39 -2.05 -10.26
CA GLY A 311 -2.27 -1.80 -11.16
C GLY A 311 -1.83 -3.10 -11.78
N LYS A 312 -0.52 -3.37 -11.77
CA LYS A 312 0.00 -4.70 -12.11
C LYS A 312 0.43 -5.37 -10.81
N GLY A 313 0.41 -6.69 -10.78
CA GLY A 313 0.89 -7.44 -9.63
C GLY A 313 -0.23 -8.29 -9.06
N ASN A 314 -0.05 -8.84 -7.87
CA ASN A 314 -1.14 -9.58 -7.23
C ASN A 314 -1.61 -8.76 -6.04
N ASP A 315 -2.66 -7.98 -6.25
CA ASP A 315 -3.08 -6.98 -5.28
C ASP A 315 -4.12 -7.52 -4.30
N THR A 316 -4.23 -6.86 -3.15
CA THR A 316 -5.33 -7.03 -2.22
C THR A 316 -6.06 -5.69 -2.08
N LEU A 317 -7.30 -5.63 -2.54
CA LEU A 317 -8.11 -4.42 -2.57
C LEU A 317 -9.30 -4.56 -1.61
N ASP A 318 -9.37 -3.68 -0.62
CA ASP A 318 -10.46 -3.64 0.35
C ASP A 318 -11.15 -2.28 0.30
N GLY A 319 -12.40 -2.22 -0.19
CA GLY A 319 -13.17 -0.97 -0.26
C GLY A 319 -13.57 -0.45 1.12
N GLY A 320 -13.76 -1.35 2.09
CA GLY A 320 -14.15 -0.98 3.44
C GLY A 320 -15.65 -0.65 3.57
N ALA A 321 -15.94 0.49 4.20
CA ALA A 321 -17.26 1.02 4.41
C ALA A 321 -17.62 2.01 3.30
N GLY A 322 -18.59 1.63 2.51
CA GLY A 322 -19.12 2.42 1.41
C GLY A 322 -20.30 1.66 0.84
N ALA A 323 -21.08 2.31 -0.02
CA ALA A 323 -22.15 1.62 -0.73
C ALA A 323 -21.86 1.49 -2.24
N GLN A 324 -20.77 2.10 -2.69
CA GLN A 324 -20.41 2.24 -4.09
C GLN A 324 -18.88 2.16 -4.28
N ASP A 325 -18.19 1.40 -3.43
CA ASP A 325 -16.76 1.16 -3.61
C ASP A 325 -16.55 0.44 -4.94
N LYS A 326 -15.57 0.92 -5.71
CA LYS A 326 -15.38 0.55 -7.10
C LYS A 326 -13.96 0.08 -7.36
N ALA A 327 -13.80 -1.19 -7.72
CA ALA A 327 -12.54 -1.69 -8.27
C ALA A 327 -12.50 -1.47 -9.79
N GLN A 328 -11.40 -0.90 -10.29
CA GLN A 328 -11.22 -0.57 -11.70
C GLN A 328 -10.08 -1.37 -12.33
N PHE A 329 -10.36 -1.93 -13.50
CA PHE A 329 -9.49 -2.81 -14.27
C PHE A 329 -9.21 -2.23 -15.66
N SER A 330 -8.02 -2.49 -16.21
CA SER A 330 -7.57 -1.83 -17.45
C SER A 330 -8.22 -2.38 -18.74
N GLY A 331 -8.74 -3.61 -18.70
CA GLY A 331 -9.27 -4.33 -19.84
C GLY A 331 -10.78 -4.51 -19.86
N ALA A 332 -11.30 -5.08 -20.94
CA ALA A 332 -12.70 -5.47 -21.04
C ALA A 332 -12.99 -6.66 -20.10
N ARG A 333 -14.23 -6.77 -19.59
CA ARG A 333 -14.65 -7.87 -18.68
C ARG A 333 -14.28 -9.27 -19.18
N SER A 334 -14.32 -9.51 -20.50
CA SER A 334 -13.99 -10.79 -21.13
C SER A 334 -12.53 -11.24 -20.96
N ASN A 335 -11.65 -10.33 -20.57
CA ASN A 335 -10.23 -10.62 -20.33
C ASN A 335 -10.01 -11.24 -18.95
N TYR A 336 -10.97 -11.12 -18.02
CA TYR A 336 -10.78 -11.50 -16.63
C TYR A 336 -11.54 -12.76 -16.26
N THR A 337 -10.94 -13.58 -15.40
CA THR A 337 -11.62 -14.67 -14.70
C THR A 337 -11.95 -14.22 -13.29
N VAL A 338 -13.21 -14.37 -12.87
CA VAL A 338 -13.67 -14.00 -11.54
C VAL A 338 -14.03 -15.27 -10.77
N THR A 339 -13.51 -15.41 -9.56
CA THR A 339 -13.80 -16.55 -8.68
C THR A 339 -14.15 -16.04 -7.29
N GLN A 340 -15.29 -16.46 -6.74
CA GLN A 340 -15.57 -16.23 -5.33
C GLN A 340 -14.83 -17.28 -4.48
N ALA A 341 -14.02 -16.82 -3.53
CA ALA A 341 -13.36 -17.67 -2.56
C ALA A 341 -14.31 -18.05 -1.41
N ALA A 342 -13.95 -19.11 -0.68
CA ALA A 342 -14.80 -19.65 0.39
C ALA A 342 -14.97 -18.70 1.59
N ASP A 343 -14.06 -17.73 1.74
CA ASP A 343 -14.08 -16.68 2.78
C ASP A 343 -14.93 -15.46 2.38
N GLY A 344 -15.53 -15.47 1.19
CA GLY A 344 -16.37 -14.38 0.68
C GLY A 344 -15.61 -13.32 -0.12
N THR A 345 -14.27 -13.42 -0.24
CA THR A 345 -13.49 -12.55 -1.13
C THR A 345 -13.67 -12.94 -2.60
N TYR A 346 -13.33 -12.02 -3.50
CA TYR A 346 -13.34 -12.24 -4.94
C TYR A 346 -11.93 -12.23 -5.49
N VAL A 347 -11.57 -13.26 -6.23
CA VAL A 347 -10.29 -13.34 -6.94
C VAL A 347 -10.55 -12.99 -8.40
N ILE A 348 -9.90 -11.95 -8.89
CA ILE A 348 -9.98 -11.48 -10.28
C ILE A 348 -8.62 -11.71 -10.93
N VAL A 349 -8.60 -12.45 -12.05
CA VAL A 349 -7.37 -12.82 -12.75
C VAL A 349 -7.43 -12.29 -14.17
N ASP A 350 -6.48 -11.44 -14.56
CA ASP A 350 -6.31 -11.03 -15.95
C ASP A 350 -5.70 -12.18 -16.78
N ASN A 351 -6.34 -12.56 -17.89
CA ASN A 351 -5.88 -13.63 -18.78
C ASN A 351 -5.02 -13.12 -19.95
N ARG A 352 -4.74 -11.81 -20.02
CA ARG A 352 -3.86 -11.21 -21.04
C ARG A 352 -2.38 -11.32 -20.63
N ALA A 353 -1.48 -11.11 -21.60
CA ALA A 353 -0.03 -11.17 -21.36
C ALA A 353 0.57 -9.90 -20.70
N ASP A 354 -0.17 -8.78 -20.66
CA ASP A 354 0.25 -7.51 -20.06
C ASP A 354 -0.49 -7.32 -18.71
N GLU A 355 -0.28 -8.29 -17.82
CA GLU A 355 -1.12 -8.64 -16.66
C GLU A 355 -1.36 -7.48 -15.68
N ASP A 356 -2.63 -7.12 -15.43
CA ASP A 356 -3.05 -6.48 -14.16
C ASP A 356 -2.83 -7.47 -12.98
N GLY A 357 -2.70 -8.77 -13.29
CA GLY A 357 -2.32 -9.86 -12.40
C GLY A 357 -3.50 -10.53 -11.69
N ARG A 358 -3.25 -11.11 -10.50
CA ARG A 358 -4.25 -11.85 -9.70
C ARG A 358 -4.59 -11.06 -8.45
N ASP A 359 -5.72 -10.38 -8.49
CA ASP A 359 -6.20 -9.52 -7.41
C ASP A 359 -7.18 -10.23 -6.52
N THR A 360 -7.13 -9.91 -5.22
CA THR A 360 -8.08 -10.37 -4.19
C THR A 360 -8.84 -9.18 -3.65
N LEU A 361 -10.17 -9.22 -3.76
CA LEU A 361 -11.05 -8.11 -3.45
C LEU A 361 -12.01 -8.45 -2.31
N SER A 362 -12.22 -7.49 -1.41
CA SER A 362 -13.25 -7.50 -0.37
C SER A 362 -13.97 -6.17 -0.32
N ASN A 363 -15.24 -6.19 0.12
CA ASN A 363 -16.03 -4.97 0.36
C ASN A 363 -16.03 -4.00 -0.84
N VAL A 364 -16.31 -4.52 -2.04
CA VAL A 364 -16.43 -3.75 -3.28
C VAL A 364 -17.78 -4.05 -3.92
N GLU A 365 -18.54 -3.02 -4.24
CA GLU A 365 -19.88 -3.13 -4.85
C GLU A 365 -19.86 -3.06 -6.38
N LEU A 366 -18.91 -2.31 -6.94
CA LEU A 366 -18.81 -1.97 -8.35
C LEU A 366 -17.48 -2.44 -8.95
N PHE A 367 -17.56 -3.00 -10.16
CA PHE A 367 -16.40 -3.54 -10.89
C PHE A 367 -16.37 -2.88 -12.27
N GLU A 368 -15.43 -1.98 -12.47
CA GLU A 368 -15.28 -1.19 -13.69
C GLU A 368 -14.25 -1.82 -14.62
N PHE A 369 -14.69 -2.15 -15.82
CA PHE A 369 -13.88 -2.64 -16.92
C PHE A 369 -13.87 -1.60 -18.05
N SER A 370 -12.95 -1.74 -18.99
CA SER A 370 -12.83 -0.81 -20.13
C SER A 370 -14.08 -0.73 -21.01
N ASN A 371 -14.99 -1.71 -20.92
CA ASN A 371 -16.24 -1.78 -21.68
C ASN A 371 -17.51 -1.59 -20.83
N GLY A 372 -17.37 -1.19 -19.56
CA GLY A 372 -18.49 -0.85 -18.68
C GLY A 372 -18.31 -1.28 -17.24
N THR A 373 -19.18 -0.77 -16.38
CA THR A 373 -19.22 -1.07 -14.94
C THR A 373 -20.30 -2.10 -14.64
N LEU A 374 -19.97 -3.09 -13.81
CA LEU A 374 -20.87 -4.13 -13.34
C LEU A 374 -21.02 -4.03 -11.83
N THR A 375 -22.24 -4.24 -11.33
CA THR A 375 -22.45 -4.57 -9.92
C THR A 375 -21.96 -5.97 -9.62
N LEU A 376 -21.72 -6.30 -8.35
CA LEU A 376 -21.40 -7.68 -7.94
C LEU A 376 -22.40 -8.72 -8.49
N ALA A 377 -23.70 -8.42 -8.43
CA ALA A 377 -24.73 -9.31 -8.95
C ALA A 377 -24.59 -9.54 -10.46
N GLN A 378 -24.27 -8.51 -11.24
CA GLN A 378 -24.02 -8.62 -12.69
C GLN A 378 -22.69 -9.32 -13.00
N LEU A 379 -21.66 -9.07 -12.19
CA LEU A 379 -20.36 -9.71 -12.31
C LEU A 379 -20.49 -11.23 -12.14
N LEU A 380 -21.24 -11.67 -11.12
CA LEU A 380 -21.46 -13.08 -10.83
C LEU A 380 -22.54 -13.72 -11.70
N ALA A 381 -23.55 -12.97 -12.14
CA ALA A 381 -24.55 -13.45 -13.10
C ALA A 381 -23.93 -13.72 -14.48
N SER A 382 -22.82 -13.03 -14.82
CA SER A 382 -22.04 -13.36 -16.02
C SER A 382 -21.39 -14.75 -15.96
N ASP A 383 -21.25 -15.34 -14.75
CA ASP A 383 -20.63 -16.64 -14.49
C ASP A 383 -21.56 -17.69 -13.80
N THR A 384 -22.77 -17.35 -13.35
CA THR A 384 -23.68 -18.30 -12.68
C THR A 384 -25.19 -17.94 -12.73
N VAL A 385 -25.95 -18.84 -13.37
CA VAL A 385 -27.37 -19.23 -13.12
C VAL A 385 -28.51 -18.38 -13.69
N GLY A 386 -29.25 -18.97 -14.65
CA GLY A 386 -30.63 -18.66 -14.96
C GLY A 386 -31.62 -19.12 -13.90
N GLY A 387 -32.73 -18.38 -13.76
CA GLY A 387 -33.85 -18.78 -12.91
C GLY A 387 -34.91 -17.69 -12.76
N GLY A 388 -35.78 -17.53 -13.76
CA GLY A 388 -37.15 -17.05 -13.57
C GLY A 388 -37.36 -15.54 -13.45
N GLY A 389 -37.39 -14.84 -14.58
CA GLY A 389 -37.96 -13.50 -14.67
C GLY A 389 -38.21 -13.15 -16.13
N GLY A 390 -39.47 -13.20 -16.56
CA GLY A 390 -39.88 -12.86 -17.92
C GLY A 390 -39.59 -11.39 -18.23
N GLY A 391 -38.41 -11.14 -18.78
CA GLY A 391 -38.03 -9.92 -19.46
C GLY A 391 -37.38 -10.31 -20.77
N THR A 392 -37.70 -9.60 -21.84
CA THR A 392 -37.19 -9.85 -23.19
C THR A 392 -35.66 -9.76 -23.17
N VAL A 393 -34.98 -10.90 -23.08
CA VAL A 393 -33.51 -10.99 -23.08
C VAL A 393 -33.04 -10.68 -24.49
N THR A 394 -32.29 -9.58 -24.62
CA THR A 394 -31.49 -9.34 -25.83
C THR A 394 -30.35 -10.37 -25.79
N PRO A 395 -30.06 -11.14 -26.85
CA PRO A 395 -29.07 -12.21 -26.77
C PRO A 395 -27.74 -11.67 -26.24
N VAL A 396 -27.28 -12.22 -25.11
CA VAL A 396 -25.97 -11.91 -24.54
C VAL A 396 -24.90 -12.35 -25.55
N ALA A 397 -23.78 -11.64 -25.63
CA ALA A 397 -22.69 -12.00 -26.53
C ALA A 397 -22.15 -13.41 -26.19
N GLY A 398 -22.04 -14.27 -27.20
CA GLY A 398 -21.52 -15.63 -27.03
C GLY A 398 -20.05 -15.68 -26.61
N LYS A 399 -19.71 -16.66 -25.76
CA LYS A 399 -18.39 -16.93 -25.18
C LYS A 399 -17.65 -18.00 -25.98
N THR A 400 -16.32 -18.01 -25.88
CA THR A 400 -15.50 -19.16 -26.27
C THR A 400 -14.80 -19.71 -25.03
N LEU A 401 -15.17 -20.91 -24.62
CA LEU A 401 -14.64 -21.58 -23.42
C LEU A 401 -13.66 -22.68 -23.83
N VAL A 402 -12.45 -22.63 -23.29
CA VAL A 402 -11.40 -23.61 -23.59
C VAL A 402 -10.94 -24.28 -22.30
N GLY A 403 -11.17 -25.59 -22.23
CA GLY A 403 -10.72 -26.46 -21.15
C GLY A 403 -9.22 -26.74 -21.18
N SER A 404 -8.78 -27.50 -20.19
CA SER A 404 -7.40 -27.87 -19.93
C SER A 404 -7.12 -29.31 -20.35
N LYS A 405 -6.04 -29.91 -19.85
CA LYS A 405 -5.80 -31.37 -20.00
C LYS A 405 -6.34 -32.18 -18.81
N ARG A 406 -7.11 -31.56 -17.93
CA ARG A 406 -7.70 -32.13 -16.71
C ARG A 406 -9.20 -32.33 -16.93
N ILE A 407 -9.91 -32.77 -15.89
CA ILE A 407 -11.38 -32.88 -15.95
C ILE A 407 -11.97 -31.50 -15.71
N ASP A 408 -12.67 -30.98 -16.71
CA ASP A 408 -13.25 -29.65 -16.68
C ASP A 408 -14.79 -29.68 -16.61
N LYS A 409 -15.39 -28.62 -16.06
CA LYS A 409 -16.82 -28.36 -16.12
C LYS A 409 -17.01 -27.00 -16.79
N LEU A 410 -17.41 -27.01 -18.05
CA LEU A 410 -17.61 -25.82 -18.86
C LEU A 410 -19.10 -25.53 -18.99
N ALA A 411 -19.49 -24.29 -18.77
CA ALA A 411 -20.87 -23.82 -18.91
C ALA A 411 -20.89 -22.52 -19.73
N GLY A 412 -21.57 -22.52 -20.88
CA GLY A 412 -21.71 -21.36 -21.75
C GLY A 412 -22.57 -20.26 -21.12
N GLY A 413 -23.83 -20.59 -20.84
CA GLY A 413 -24.80 -19.67 -20.26
C GLY A 413 -25.86 -19.27 -21.28
N GLU A 414 -26.28 -18.01 -21.27
CA GLU A 414 -27.11 -17.46 -22.36
C GLU A 414 -26.19 -16.89 -23.44
N GLY A 415 -26.55 -17.07 -24.72
CA GLY A 415 -25.74 -16.64 -25.87
C GLY A 415 -25.38 -17.80 -26.79
N ASN A 416 -24.69 -17.53 -27.89
CA ASN A 416 -24.22 -18.57 -28.82
C ASN A 416 -22.77 -18.93 -28.48
N ASP A 417 -22.57 -19.91 -27.61
CA ASP A 417 -21.27 -20.22 -27.03
C ASP A 417 -20.50 -21.29 -27.82
N LYS A 418 -19.18 -21.28 -27.70
CA LYS A 418 -18.29 -22.31 -28.27
C LYS A 418 -17.44 -22.95 -27.18
N LEU A 419 -17.59 -24.25 -26.95
CA LEU A 419 -16.97 -25.00 -25.85
C LEU A 419 -15.96 -26.03 -26.38
N TYR A 420 -14.72 -25.96 -25.91
CA TYR A 420 -13.65 -26.93 -26.18
C TYR A 420 -13.28 -27.66 -24.88
N GLY A 421 -13.68 -28.93 -24.73
CA GLY A 421 -13.28 -29.72 -23.55
C GLY A 421 -11.77 -30.01 -23.49
N LYS A 422 -11.13 -30.17 -24.66
CA LYS A 422 -9.76 -30.63 -24.83
C LYS A 422 -9.58 -32.07 -24.34
N ALA A 423 -8.68 -32.33 -23.40
CA ALA A 423 -8.41 -33.69 -22.92
C ALA A 423 -8.92 -33.83 -21.50
N GLY A 424 -9.84 -34.74 -21.24
CA GLY A 424 -10.45 -34.84 -19.92
C GLY A 424 -11.77 -35.59 -19.98
N LYS A 425 -12.40 -35.84 -18.83
CA LYS A 425 -13.77 -36.37 -18.82
C LYS A 425 -14.71 -35.23 -18.52
N ASP A 426 -14.89 -34.37 -19.52
CA ASP A 426 -15.41 -33.04 -19.28
C ASP A 426 -16.93 -33.05 -19.20
N VAL A 427 -17.47 -32.06 -18.50
CA VAL A 427 -18.91 -31.78 -18.50
C VAL A 427 -19.11 -30.45 -19.21
N LEU A 428 -19.72 -30.49 -20.39
CA LEU A 428 -19.97 -29.34 -21.24
C LEU A 428 -21.46 -29.01 -21.20
N THR A 429 -21.81 -27.77 -20.92
CA THR A 429 -23.18 -27.29 -20.81
C THR A 429 -23.31 -26.03 -21.65
N GLY A 430 -24.16 -26.03 -22.67
CA GLY A 430 -24.36 -24.86 -23.54
C GLY A 430 -25.24 -23.82 -22.85
N ALA A 431 -26.36 -24.28 -22.31
CA ALA A 431 -27.51 -23.56 -21.78
C ALA A 431 -28.41 -22.94 -22.86
N GLY A 432 -28.55 -21.62 -22.94
CA GLY A 432 -29.53 -20.97 -23.80
C GLY A 432 -28.87 -20.31 -25.00
N GLY A 433 -29.22 -20.74 -26.22
CA GLY A 433 -28.71 -20.15 -27.46
C GLY A 433 -28.27 -21.23 -28.45
N GLN A 434 -27.58 -20.84 -29.53
CA GLN A 434 -27.05 -21.77 -30.53
C GLN A 434 -25.60 -22.11 -30.21
N ASP A 435 -25.39 -23.19 -29.47
CA ASP A 435 -24.07 -23.53 -28.95
C ASP A 435 -23.29 -24.48 -29.86
N ILE A 436 -21.97 -24.43 -29.71
CA ILE A 436 -21.02 -25.23 -30.48
C ILE A 436 -20.15 -26.03 -29.51
N PHE A 437 -20.26 -27.36 -29.56
CA PHE A 437 -19.39 -28.26 -28.80
C PHE A 437 -18.29 -28.82 -29.70
N VAL A 438 -17.04 -28.41 -29.46
CA VAL A 438 -15.90 -28.74 -30.32
C VAL A 438 -15.09 -29.92 -29.78
N PHE A 439 -14.97 -30.96 -30.60
CA PHE A 439 -14.11 -32.12 -30.36
C PHE A 439 -12.90 -32.04 -31.28
N ASP A 440 -11.79 -31.57 -30.72
CA ASP A 440 -10.52 -31.36 -31.42
C ASP A 440 -9.37 -32.23 -30.90
N THR A 441 -9.66 -33.06 -29.90
CA THR A 441 -8.69 -33.89 -29.20
C THR A 441 -9.03 -35.37 -29.36
N ARG A 442 -8.00 -36.23 -29.41
CA ARG A 442 -8.18 -37.67 -29.65
C ARG A 442 -9.08 -38.30 -28.57
N PRO A 443 -10.23 -38.91 -28.93
CA PRO A 443 -11.12 -39.52 -27.95
C PRO A 443 -10.54 -40.79 -27.30
N ASN A 444 -10.89 -41.01 -26.04
CA ASN A 444 -10.46 -42.16 -25.24
C ASN A 444 -11.49 -42.48 -24.15
N THR A 445 -12.14 -43.64 -24.22
CA THR A 445 -13.25 -43.97 -23.29
C THR A 445 -12.85 -43.98 -21.80
N LYS A 446 -11.55 -44.10 -21.48
CA LYS A 446 -11.06 -44.09 -20.09
C LYS A 446 -10.69 -42.69 -19.60
N THR A 447 -10.12 -41.85 -20.46
CA THR A 447 -9.48 -40.58 -20.06
C THR A 447 -10.01 -39.36 -20.79
N ASN A 448 -10.69 -39.53 -21.92
CA ASN A 448 -11.22 -38.49 -22.80
C ASN A 448 -12.61 -38.85 -23.35
N LEU A 449 -13.61 -38.85 -22.45
CA LEU A 449 -15.01 -39.17 -22.77
C LEU A 449 -15.90 -38.12 -22.10
N ASP A 450 -16.35 -37.18 -22.91
CA ASP A 450 -17.04 -36.00 -22.41
C ASP A 450 -18.53 -36.26 -22.23
N ARG A 451 -19.17 -35.41 -21.42
CA ARG A 451 -20.61 -35.37 -21.23
C ARG A 451 -21.13 -34.01 -21.64
N ILE A 452 -22.00 -33.98 -22.65
CA ILE A 452 -22.78 -32.79 -22.97
C ILE A 452 -24.09 -32.86 -22.19
N SER A 453 -24.32 -31.89 -21.30
CA SER A 453 -25.39 -31.91 -20.30
C SER A 453 -26.78 -31.72 -20.89
N ASP A 454 -26.89 -30.84 -21.88
CA ASP A 454 -28.14 -30.14 -22.22
C ASP A 454 -28.36 -29.92 -23.73
N PHE A 455 -27.62 -30.63 -24.58
CA PHE A 455 -27.68 -30.49 -26.04
C PHE A 455 -29.12 -30.37 -26.61
N SER A 456 -29.40 -29.25 -27.24
CA SER A 456 -30.63 -28.90 -27.96
C SER A 456 -30.48 -29.22 -29.45
N VAL A 457 -31.20 -30.24 -29.95
CA VAL A 457 -31.19 -30.58 -31.39
C VAL A 457 -31.79 -29.48 -32.30
N ALA A 458 -32.40 -28.46 -31.72
CA ALA A 458 -32.98 -27.35 -32.47
C ALA A 458 -31.99 -26.19 -32.65
N GLU A 459 -31.00 -26.08 -31.78
CA GLU A 459 -30.16 -24.89 -31.63
C GLU A 459 -28.66 -25.23 -31.70
N ASP A 460 -28.24 -26.33 -31.10
CA ASP A 460 -26.83 -26.64 -30.89
C ASP A 460 -26.23 -27.48 -32.01
N THR A 461 -24.90 -27.40 -32.11
CA THR A 461 -24.12 -28.19 -33.07
C THR A 461 -22.87 -28.80 -32.42
N ILE A 462 -22.42 -29.92 -32.97
CA ILE A 462 -21.18 -30.59 -32.58
C ILE A 462 -20.17 -30.47 -33.71
N TRP A 463 -19.01 -29.88 -33.40
CA TRP A 463 -17.94 -29.66 -34.35
C TRP A 463 -16.84 -30.70 -34.12
N LEU A 464 -16.42 -31.36 -35.20
CA LEU A 464 -15.48 -32.48 -35.19
C LEU A 464 -14.25 -32.09 -36.00
N SER A 465 -13.08 -31.97 -35.36
CA SER A 465 -11.85 -31.59 -36.07
C SER A 465 -11.41 -32.66 -37.07
N ASP A 466 -11.11 -32.25 -38.31
CA ASP A 466 -10.63 -33.13 -39.37
C ASP A 466 -9.23 -33.72 -39.07
N SER A 467 -8.48 -33.08 -38.17
CA SER A 467 -7.19 -33.56 -37.68
C SER A 467 -7.33 -34.84 -36.84
N VAL A 468 -8.47 -34.99 -36.15
CA VAL A 468 -8.82 -36.14 -35.32
C VAL A 468 -9.69 -37.13 -36.09
N PHE A 469 -10.75 -36.65 -36.76
CA PHE A 469 -11.78 -37.45 -37.40
C PHE A 469 -11.62 -37.54 -38.91
N LYS A 470 -10.43 -37.97 -39.36
CA LYS A 470 -9.93 -37.90 -40.75
C LYS A 470 -10.82 -38.49 -41.85
N LYS A 471 -11.82 -39.31 -41.51
CA LYS A 471 -12.74 -39.94 -42.48
C LYS A 471 -14.02 -39.15 -42.73
N LEU A 472 -14.34 -38.15 -41.91
CA LEU A 472 -15.62 -37.45 -41.98
C LEU A 472 -15.66 -36.35 -43.05
N GLY A 473 -14.50 -35.87 -43.50
CA GLY A 473 -14.39 -34.80 -44.49
C GLY A 473 -13.25 -33.87 -44.15
N LYS A 474 -13.27 -32.68 -44.74
CA LYS A 474 -12.41 -31.54 -44.39
C LYS A 474 -13.29 -30.33 -44.14
N GLY A 475 -12.83 -29.43 -43.28
CA GLY A 475 -13.48 -28.15 -43.00
C GLY A 475 -12.49 -27.19 -42.35
N THR A 476 -12.98 -26.02 -41.97
CA THR A 476 -12.25 -25.07 -41.10
C THR A 476 -13.24 -24.44 -40.15
N GLU A 477 -12.82 -23.93 -39.01
CA GLU A 477 -13.72 -23.22 -38.11
C GLU A 477 -14.40 -21.99 -38.75
N ALA A 478 -13.70 -21.31 -39.66
CA ALA A 478 -14.25 -20.17 -40.39
C ALA A 478 -15.23 -20.58 -41.51
N SER A 479 -15.23 -21.84 -41.92
CA SER A 479 -16.12 -22.40 -42.93
C SER A 479 -16.36 -23.89 -42.63
N PRO A 480 -17.18 -24.18 -41.62
CA PRO A 480 -17.45 -25.54 -41.19
C PRO A 480 -18.27 -26.28 -42.26
N THR A 481 -17.92 -27.54 -42.51
CA THR A 481 -18.62 -28.36 -43.51
C THR A 481 -19.58 -29.32 -42.85
N LYS A 482 -20.86 -29.30 -43.24
CA LYS A 482 -21.87 -30.25 -42.73
C LYS A 482 -21.47 -31.71 -42.96
N LEU A 483 -21.75 -32.56 -41.98
CA LEU A 483 -21.53 -34.00 -42.10
C LEU A 483 -22.41 -34.60 -43.20
N LYS A 484 -21.84 -35.49 -44.02
CA LYS A 484 -22.60 -36.21 -45.04
C LYS A 484 -23.63 -37.12 -44.38
N LYS A 485 -24.88 -37.10 -44.85
CA LYS A 485 -25.97 -37.92 -44.30
C LYS A 485 -25.66 -39.43 -44.23
N ALA A 486 -24.88 -39.94 -45.18
CA ALA A 486 -24.46 -41.34 -45.19
C ALA A 486 -23.45 -41.70 -44.09
N PHE A 487 -22.89 -40.71 -43.37
CA PHE A 487 -21.85 -40.89 -42.36
C PHE A 487 -22.39 -40.95 -40.92
N PHE A 488 -23.69 -40.72 -40.74
CA PHE A 488 -24.31 -40.70 -39.42
C PHE A 488 -25.40 -41.75 -39.27
N LYS A 489 -25.39 -42.45 -38.14
CA LYS A 489 -26.34 -43.51 -37.82
C LYS A 489 -26.88 -43.42 -36.40
N ILE A 490 -28.20 -43.55 -36.28
CA ILE A 490 -28.85 -43.88 -34.99
C ILE A 490 -28.84 -45.40 -34.82
N GLY A 491 -28.20 -45.90 -33.76
CA GLY A 491 -28.06 -47.33 -33.53
C GLY A 491 -27.09 -47.69 -32.40
N THR A 492 -26.87 -48.99 -32.17
CA THR A 492 -25.90 -49.48 -31.17
C THR A 492 -24.50 -49.72 -31.76
N LYS A 493 -24.39 -49.76 -33.09
CA LYS A 493 -23.15 -49.92 -33.86
C LYS A 493 -23.38 -49.49 -35.31
N ALA A 494 -22.29 -49.26 -36.04
CA ALA A 494 -22.29 -49.06 -37.48
C ALA A 494 -22.87 -50.30 -38.21
N LYS A 495 -23.58 -50.09 -39.31
CA LYS A 495 -24.29 -51.14 -40.06
C LYS A 495 -23.71 -51.36 -41.45
N ASP A 496 -23.23 -50.32 -42.12
CA ASP A 496 -22.58 -50.40 -43.41
C ASP A 496 -21.32 -49.53 -43.45
N LYS A 497 -20.43 -49.77 -44.42
CA LYS A 497 -19.09 -49.18 -44.58
C LYS A 497 -18.96 -47.64 -44.52
N ASN A 498 -20.07 -46.92 -44.40
CA ASN A 498 -20.07 -45.47 -44.32
C ASN A 498 -20.52 -44.93 -42.95
N ASP A 499 -21.02 -45.75 -42.03
CA ASP A 499 -21.56 -45.31 -40.74
C ASP A 499 -20.44 -44.91 -39.73
N TYR A 500 -19.70 -43.85 -40.02
CA TYR A 500 -18.55 -43.42 -39.19
C TYR A 500 -18.96 -42.83 -37.83
N LEU A 501 -20.12 -42.22 -37.72
CA LEU A 501 -20.62 -41.61 -36.47
C LEU A 501 -21.92 -42.30 -36.05
N VAL A 502 -21.94 -42.86 -34.84
CA VAL A 502 -23.05 -43.67 -34.34
C VAL A 502 -23.55 -43.12 -33.01
N TYR A 503 -24.84 -42.80 -32.91
CA TYR A 503 -25.48 -42.40 -31.66
C TYR A 503 -26.46 -43.46 -31.15
N ASN A 504 -26.18 -43.97 -29.95
CA ASN A 504 -27.02 -44.92 -29.25
C ASN A 504 -28.03 -44.18 -28.37
N LYS A 505 -29.23 -43.95 -28.92
CA LYS A 505 -30.32 -43.25 -28.21
C LYS A 505 -30.73 -43.86 -26.86
N LYS A 506 -30.46 -45.17 -26.63
CA LYS A 506 -30.78 -45.83 -25.35
C LYS A 506 -29.79 -45.45 -24.25
N THR A 507 -28.51 -45.32 -24.60
CA THR A 507 -27.44 -45.01 -23.63
C THR A 507 -27.05 -43.54 -23.61
N GLY A 508 -27.36 -42.79 -24.68
CA GLY A 508 -26.92 -41.42 -24.91
C GLY A 508 -25.50 -41.32 -25.47
N VAL A 509 -24.86 -42.44 -25.79
CA VAL A 509 -23.45 -42.46 -26.23
C VAL A 509 -23.34 -42.15 -27.72
N LEU A 510 -22.48 -41.21 -28.06
CA LEU A 510 -21.99 -40.92 -29.40
C LEU A 510 -20.63 -41.60 -29.58
N SER A 511 -20.44 -42.29 -30.70
CA SER A 511 -19.22 -43.05 -30.99
C SER A 511 -18.73 -42.82 -32.41
N TYR A 512 -17.41 -42.84 -32.58
CA TYR A 512 -16.73 -42.77 -33.86
C TYR A 512 -16.15 -44.14 -34.25
N ASP A 513 -16.60 -44.68 -35.38
CA ASP A 513 -16.08 -45.89 -36.00
C ASP A 513 -15.20 -45.51 -37.20
N ALA A 514 -13.89 -45.60 -37.05
CA ALA A 514 -12.94 -45.13 -38.07
C ALA A 514 -12.96 -45.96 -39.37
N ASP A 515 -13.42 -47.22 -39.32
CA ASP A 515 -13.59 -48.05 -40.53
C ASP A 515 -15.01 -47.97 -41.10
N GLY A 516 -15.94 -47.40 -40.32
CA GLY A 516 -17.33 -47.19 -40.66
C GLY A 516 -18.15 -48.46 -40.80
N SER A 517 -17.57 -49.66 -40.81
CA SER A 517 -18.22 -50.92 -41.19
C SER A 517 -18.90 -51.66 -40.04
N GLY A 518 -18.62 -51.26 -38.79
CA GLY A 518 -19.08 -51.95 -37.58
C GLY A 518 -18.37 -53.27 -37.30
N ALA A 519 -17.33 -53.62 -38.07
CA ALA A 519 -16.44 -54.75 -37.81
C ALA A 519 -15.34 -54.38 -36.81
N GLY A 520 -14.86 -53.12 -36.85
CA GLY A 520 -13.94 -52.56 -35.87
C GLY A 520 -14.62 -52.11 -34.57
N LYS A 521 -13.81 -51.84 -33.55
CA LYS A 521 -14.29 -51.29 -32.27
C LYS A 521 -14.43 -49.76 -32.40
N ALA A 522 -15.66 -49.27 -32.41
CA ALA A 522 -15.94 -47.84 -32.32
C ALA A 522 -15.42 -47.25 -31.00
N VAL A 523 -14.94 -46.02 -31.04
CA VAL A 523 -14.48 -45.25 -29.87
C VAL A 523 -15.61 -44.34 -29.42
N GLU A 524 -16.02 -44.43 -28.15
CA GLU A 524 -16.99 -43.49 -27.57
C GLU A 524 -16.33 -42.12 -27.42
N ILE A 525 -17.00 -41.07 -27.91
CA ILE A 525 -16.44 -39.71 -27.95
C ILE A 525 -17.19 -38.76 -27.00
N ALA A 526 -18.51 -38.93 -26.86
CA ALA A 526 -19.32 -38.10 -26.00
C ALA A 526 -20.53 -38.86 -25.47
N LYS A 527 -21.06 -38.39 -24.34
CA LYS A 527 -22.34 -38.80 -23.78
C LYS A 527 -23.29 -37.61 -23.75
N LEU A 528 -24.40 -37.73 -24.45
CA LEU A 528 -25.49 -36.76 -24.50
C LEU A 528 -26.70 -37.28 -23.70
N ALA A 529 -27.74 -36.45 -23.61
CA ALA A 529 -29.06 -36.89 -23.18
C ALA A 529 -29.56 -38.09 -24.02
N ARG A 530 -30.42 -38.93 -23.45
CA ARG A 530 -31.01 -40.09 -24.16
C ARG A 530 -32.14 -39.65 -25.07
N ASN A 531 -32.46 -40.47 -26.07
CA ASN A 531 -33.59 -40.26 -26.99
C ASN A 531 -33.55 -38.96 -27.81
N LEU A 532 -32.40 -38.29 -27.94
CA LEU A 532 -32.26 -37.15 -28.84
C LEU A 532 -32.52 -37.58 -30.28
N LYS A 533 -33.21 -36.70 -31.04
CA LYS A 533 -33.55 -36.92 -32.45
C LYS A 533 -32.44 -36.40 -33.37
N LEU A 534 -31.20 -36.80 -33.08
CA LEU A 534 -30.03 -36.35 -33.83
C LEU A 534 -30.13 -36.75 -35.32
N THR A 535 -29.57 -35.89 -36.17
CA THR A 535 -29.38 -36.08 -37.60
C THR A 535 -27.97 -35.69 -38.01
N ALA A 536 -27.60 -35.89 -39.27
CA ALA A 536 -26.30 -35.45 -39.76
C ALA A 536 -26.15 -33.92 -39.79
N ASP A 537 -27.25 -33.17 -39.75
CA ASP A 537 -27.23 -31.70 -39.77
C ASP A 537 -26.72 -31.10 -38.45
N ASP A 538 -26.73 -31.86 -37.36
CA ASP A 538 -26.24 -31.43 -36.04
C ASP A 538 -24.70 -31.48 -35.95
N PHE A 539 -24.03 -31.99 -36.98
CA PHE A 539 -22.59 -32.24 -36.98
C PHE A 539 -21.88 -31.49 -38.10
N PHE A 540 -20.76 -30.86 -37.75
CA PHE A 540 -19.91 -30.12 -38.66
C PHE A 540 -18.46 -30.56 -38.54
N ILE A 541 -17.73 -30.49 -39.66
CA ILE A 541 -16.31 -30.79 -39.76
C ILE A 541 -15.53 -29.48 -39.84
N VAL A 542 -14.47 -29.37 -39.05
CA VAL A 542 -13.64 -28.16 -38.91
C VAL A 542 -12.14 -28.42 -38.91
#